data_AF-A0A1Y1Z2L8-F1
#
_entry.id   AF-A0A1Y1Z2L8-F1
#
_cell.length_a   1.000
_cell.length_b   1.000
_cell.length_c   1.000
_cell.angle_alpha   90.00
_cell.angle_beta   90.00
_cell.angle_gamma   90.00
#
_symmetry.space_group_name_H-M   'P 1'
#
loop_
_entity.id
_entity.type
_entity.pdbx_description
1 polymer ?
#
loop_
_entity_poly.entity_id
_entity_poly.type
_entity_poly.pdbx_seq_one_letter_code
_entity_poly.pdbx_strand_id
1 'polypeptide(L)'
;MLYIGTAVLGSLVQYIHPAHESYFSDKRNLFNTAFVKYGWGWTSILYLPFVTIAFARLDIKKAAPFWFRWLLATLYWYFITQNFVGPSITDRFFTWSGGACSIDDVHDSFTCKVNGGKWSGGHDMSGHCMLLIHASLFLWEELRIGWFNTRLNTRIKEQLSSRLLGIGLIALWFLWWWMLLMTNVYFHTIREKVSGVLFGYFYWIVSYGFVLPLTPFPGVPAQNLQSSL
;
A
#
# COMPACT_ATOMS: atom_id res chain seq x y z
N MET A 1 3.28 14.22 2.06
CA MET A 1 4.19 14.70 3.14
C MET A 1 4.05 13.91 4.44
N LEU A 2 2.84 13.60 4.93
CA LEU A 2 2.63 12.83 6.17
C LEU A 2 3.46 11.54 6.27
N TYR A 3 3.44 10.68 5.24
CA TYR A 3 4.17 9.40 5.29
C TYR A 3 5.69 9.55 5.22
N ILE A 4 6.20 10.58 4.53
CA ILE A 4 7.64 10.89 4.54
C ILE A 4 8.05 11.34 5.94
N GLY A 5 7.27 12.25 6.55
CA GLY A 5 7.50 12.68 7.93
C GLY A 5 7.43 11.52 8.92
N THR A 6 6.51 10.57 8.72
CA THR A 6 6.38 9.37 9.56
C THR A 6 7.60 8.46 9.42
N ALA A 7 8.12 8.26 8.20
CA ALA A 7 9.32 7.46 7.97
C ALA A 7 10.59 8.09 8.56
N VAL A 8 10.71 9.42 8.43
CA VAL A 8 11.81 10.20 9.05
C VAL A 8 11.72 10.11 10.56
N LEU A 9 10.54 10.38 11.15
CA LEU A 9 10.32 10.31 12.59
C LEU A 9 10.64 8.91 13.14
N GLY A 10 10.12 7.86 12.50
CA GLY A 10 10.40 6.48 12.92
C GLY A 10 11.89 6.15 12.87
N SER A 11 12.59 6.61 11.83
CA SER A 11 14.04 6.41 11.70
C SER A 11 14.85 7.20 12.72
N LEU A 12 14.41 8.42 13.07
CA LEU A 12 15.01 9.20 14.15
C LEU A 12 14.82 8.51 15.51
N VAL A 13 13.61 8.00 15.77
CA VAL A 13 13.33 7.23 16.99
C VAL A 13 14.21 5.98 17.06
N GLN A 14 14.35 5.22 15.96
CA GLN A 14 15.25 4.06 15.91
C GLN A 14 16.71 4.43 16.20
N TYR A 15 17.16 5.59 15.70
CA TYR A 15 18.53 6.06 15.91
C TYR A 15 18.79 6.50 17.36
N ILE A 16 17.85 7.22 17.98
CA ILE A 16 17.98 7.73 19.35
C ILE A 16 17.74 6.60 20.38
N HIS A 17 16.76 5.75 20.11
CA HIS A 17 16.35 4.65 20.96
C HIS A 17 16.46 3.35 20.15
N PRO A 18 17.63 2.69 20.17
CA PRO A 18 17.80 1.39 19.54
C PRO A 18 16.68 0.45 19.99
N ALA A 19 16.08 -0.22 19.02
CA ALA A 19 14.93 -1.09 19.24
C ALA A 19 15.20 -2.10 20.37
N HIS A 20 14.41 -2.02 21.44
CA HIS A 20 14.36 -3.01 22.50
C HIS A 20 13.33 -4.09 22.15
N GLU A 21 13.43 -5.24 22.81
CA GLU A 21 12.46 -6.31 22.66
C GLU A 21 11.07 -5.82 23.08
N SER A 22 10.16 -5.75 22.11
CA SER A 22 8.80 -5.32 22.29
C SER A 22 7.89 -6.13 21.36
N TYR A 23 6.58 -6.04 21.61
CA TYR A 23 5.60 -6.71 20.75
C TYR A 23 5.75 -6.33 19.26
N PHE A 24 6.06 -5.06 18.97
CA PHE A 24 6.20 -4.56 17.60
C PHE A 24 7.57 -4.85 16.97
N SER A 25 8.59 -5.23 17.77
CA SER A 25 9.88 -5.67 17.24
C SER A 25 9.88 -7.13 16.77
N ASP A 26 8.95 -7.97 17.25
CA ASP A 26 8.80 -9.33 16.71
C ASP A 26 8.09 -9.28 15.34
N LYS A 27 8.76 -9.76 14.29
CA LYS A 27 8.20 -9.85 12.93
C LYS A 27 6.96 -10.75 12.85
N ARG A 28 6.76 -11.64 13.83
CA ARG A 28 5.64 -12.60 13.91
C ARG A 28 4.43 -12.08 14.67
N ASN A 29 4.45 -10.82 15.11
CA ASN A 29 3.29 -10.25 15.79
C ASN A 29 2.02 -10.29 14.92
N LEU A 30 0.85 -10.23 15.56
CA LEU A 30 -0.46 -10.40 14.91
C LEU A 30 -0.67 -9.36 13.81
N PHE A 31 -0.33 -8.10 14.05
CA PHE A 31 -0.54 -7.04 13.06
C PHE A 31 0.32 -7.25 11.82
N ASN A 32 1.57 -7.66 11.98
CA ASN A 32 2.45 -7.94 10.84
C ASN A 32 1.97 -9.16 10.04
N THR A 33 1.66 -10.25 10.72
CA THR A 33 1.35 -11.54 10.07
C THR A 33 -0.05 -11.60 9.48
N ALA A 34 -1.05 -11.01 10.15
CA ALA A 34 -2.45 -11.04 9.70
C ALA A 34 -2.83 -9.81 8.87
N PHE A 35 -2.33 -8.61 9.20
CA PHE A 35 -2.75 -7.37 8.53
C PHE A 35 -1.75 -6.90 7.49
N VAL A 36 -0.53 -6.53 7.89
CA VAL A 36 0.45 -5.89 7.00
C VAL A 36 0.80 -6.80 5.83
N LYS A 37 1.08 -8.09 6.10
CA LYS A 37 1.40 -9.08 5.06
C LYS A 37 0.32 -9.20 3.98
N TYR A 38 -0.95 -9.03 4.35
CA TYR A 38 -2.10 -9.11 3.45
C TYR A 38 -2.75 -7.74 3.22
N GLY A 39 -1.99 -6.65 3.39
CA GLY A 39 -2.55 -5.30 3.51
C GLY A 39 -3.32 -4.83 2.28
N TRP A 40 -2.85 -5.20 1.07
CA TRP A 40 -3.59 -4.91 -0.15
C TRP A 40 -4.93 -5.66 -0.22
N GLY A 41 -4.97 -6.90 0.26
CA GLY A 41 -6.19 -7.72 0.31
C GLY A 41 -7.25 -7.10 1.21
N TRP A 42 -6.87 -6.71 2.43
CA TRP A 42 -7.77 -6.01 3.36
C TRP A 42 -8.28 -4.68 2.80
N THR A 43 -7.38 -3.93 2.15
CA THR A 43 -7.73 -2.68 1.47
C THR A 43 -8.78 -2.94 0.39
N SER A 44 -8.59 -3.97 -0.44
CA SER A 44 -9.50 -4.33 -1.54
C SER A 44 -10.87 -4.79 -1.04
N ILE A 45 -10.91 -5.65 0.00
CA ILE A 45 -12.13 -6.20 0.59
C ILE A 45 -13.05 -5.10 1.12
N LEU A 46 -12.51 -4.03 1.69
CA LEU A 46 -13.33 -2.91 2.18
C LEU A 46 -13.60 -1.87 1.09
N TYR A 47 -12.60 -1.56 0.26
CA TYR A 47 -12.68 -0.51 -0.74
C TYR A 47 -13.70 -0.84 -1.85
N LEU A 48 -13.62 -2.03 -2.45
CA LEU A 48 -14.46 -2.38 -3.59
C LEU A 48 -15.95 -2.38 -3.26
N PRO A 49 -16.42 -3.00 -2.15
CA PRO A 49 -17.82 -2.89 -1.75
C PRO A 49 -18.21 -1.44 -1.41
N PHE A 50 -17.34 -0.69 -0.73
CA PHE A 50 -17.64 0.70 -0.37
C PHE A 50 -17.90 1.55 -1.59
N VAL A 51 -17.00 1.57 -2.58
CA VAL A 51 -17.21 2.40 -3.78
C VAL A 51 -18.39 1.91 -4.62
N THR A 52 -18.64 0.59 -4.64
CA THR A 52 -19.76 0.03 -5.41
C THR A 52 -21.10 0.40 -4.78
N ILE A 53 -21.22 0.35 -3.45
CA ILE A 53 -22.46 0.64 -2.72
C ILE A 53 -22.63 2.16 -2.54
N ALA A 54 -21.62 2.83 -1.98
CA ALA A 54 -21.71 4.20 -1.52
C ALA A 54 -21.58 5.24 -2.64
N PHE A 55 -20.69 5.00 -3.62
CA PHE A 55 -20.44 5.94 -4.72
C PHE A 55 -21.21 5.57 -5.99
N ALA A 56 -21.15 4.30 -6.39
CA ALA A 56 -21.75 3.84 -7.62
C ALA A 56 -23.22 3.42 -7.49
N ARG A 57 -23.74 3.21 -6.26
CA ARG A 57 -25.12 2.75 -6.01
C ARG A 57 -25.48 1.46 -6.76
N LEU A 58 -24.53 0.52 -6.78
CA LEU A 58 -24.64 -0.75 -7.51
C LEU A 58 -24.75 -0.59 -9.05
N ASP A 59 -24.56 0.63 -9.58
CA ASP A 59 -24.48 0.87 -11.03
C ASP A 59 -23.07 0.55 -11.52
N ILE A 60 -22.97 -0.49 -12.35
CA ILE A 60 -21.70 -0.98 -12.91
C ILE A 60 -20.98 0.12 -13.70
N LYS A 61 -21.70 0.96 -14.45
CA LYS A 61 -21.08 2.02 -15.26
C LYS A 61 -20.41 3.07 -14.37
N LYS A 62 -20.99 3.35 -13.21
CA LYS A 62 -20.43 4.27 -12.20
C LYS A 62 -19.33 3.61 -11.37
N ALA A 63 -19.38 2.30 -11.18
CA ALA A 63 -18.36 1.55 -10.43
C ALA A 63 -17.09 1.29 -11.25
N ALA A 64 -17.22 1.09 -12.57
CA ALA A 64 -16.13 0.70 -13.45
C ALA A 64 -14.87 1.59 -13.36
N PRO A 65 -14.96 2.94 -13.31
CA PRO A 65 -13.77 3.78 -13.15
C PRO A 65 -13.01 3.50 -11.85
N PHE A 66 -13.71 3.26 -10.74
CA PHE A 66 -13.11 2.94 -9.44
C PHE A 66 -12.42 1.58 -9.47
N TRP A 67 -13.10 0.57 -10.02
CA TRP A 67 -12.53 -0.77 -10.18
C TRP A 67 -11.30 -0.76 -11.08
N PHE A 68 -11.31 0.04 -12.15
CA PHE A 68 -10.18 0.14 -13.06
C PHE A 68 -8.97 0.81 -12.37
N ARG A 69 -9.17 1.89 -11.59
CA ARG A 69 -8.08 2.50 -10.80
C ARG A 69 -7.54 1.54 -9.74
N TRP A 70 -8.40 0.77 -9.08
CA TRP A 70 -7.99 -0.30 -8.18
C TRP A 70 -7.19 -1.39 -8.89
N LEU A 71 -7.60 -1.79 -10.10
CA LEU A 71 -6.89 -2.76 -10.91
C LEU A 71 -5.49 -2.24 -11.27
N LEU A 72 -5.37 -0.99 -11.73
CA LEU A 72 -4.07 -0.36 -12.01
C LEU A 72 -3.15 -0.33 -10.77
N ALA A 73 -3.70 0.02 -9.61
CA ALA A 73 -2.95 0.02 -8.36
C ALA A 73 -2.52 -1.39 -7.95
N THR A 74 -3.41 -2.37 -8.12
CA THR A 74 -3.13 -3.79 -7.87
C THR A 74 -2.01 -4.30 -8.79
N LEU A 75 -2.10 -4.00 -10.09
CA LEU A 75 -1.09 -4.38 -11.07
C LEU A 75 0.26 -3.75 -10.74
N TYR A 76 0.28 -2.47 -10.34
CA TYR A 76 1.50 -1.81 -9.91
C TYR A 76 2.18 -2.56 -8.75
N TRP A 77 1.46 -2.80 -7.65
CA TRP A 77 2.00 -3.53 -6.51
C TRP A 77 2.42 -4.96 -6.88
N TYR A 78 1.59 -5.65 -7.67
CA TYR A 78 1.84 -7.02 -8.11
C TYR A 78 3.10 -7.12 -8.97
N PHE A 79 3.27 -6.27 -9.97
CA PHE A 79 4.47 -6.28 -10.83
C PHE A 79 5.76 -5.99 -10.07
N ILE A 80 5.70 -5.12 -9.06
CA ILE A 80 6.88 -4.82 -8.25
C ILE A 80 7.28 -6.02 -7.39
N THR A 81 6.30 -6.75 -6.82
CA THR A 81 6.56 -7.69 -5.71
C THR A 81 6.41 -9.17 -6.06
N GLN A 82 5.76 -9.52 -7.16
CA GLN A 82 5.42 -10.91 -7.49
C GLN A 82 6.23 -11.44 -8.70
N ASN A 83 6.38 -12.76 -8.76
CA ASN A 83 7.05 -13.46 -9.84
C ASN A 83 6.09 -13.64 -11.04
N PHE A 84 6.24 -12.82 -12.08
CA PHE A 84 5.40 -12.90 -13.29
C PHE A 84 6.12 -13.59 -14.47
N VAL A 85 7.41 -13.29 -14.68
CA VAL A 85 8.26 -13.91 -15.72
C VAL A 85 9.68 -14.08 -15.15
N GLY A 86 9.82 -14.97 -14.16
CA GLY A 86 11.05 -15.15 -13.39
C GLY A 86 11.05 -14.36 -12.06
N PRO A 87 12.24 -14.07 -11.49
CA PRO A 87 12.35 -13.37 -10.21
C PRO A 87 11.62 -12.03 -10.21
N SER A 88 11.03 -11.67 -9.06
CA SER A 88 10.34 -10.40 -8.85
C SER A 88 11.24 -9.21 -9.16
N ILE A 89 10.66 -8.04 -9.46
CA ILE A 89 11.45 -6.82 -9.66
C ILE A 89 12.29 -6.53 -8.41
N THR A 90 11.75 -6.80 -7.22
CA THR A 90 12.48 -6.70 -5.96
C THR A 90 13.69 -7.65 -5.88
N ASP A 91 13.54 -8.92 -6.27
CA ASP A 91 14.65 -9.88 -6.26
C ASP A 91 15.72 -9.53 -7.31
N ARG A 92 15.32 -9.03 -8.49
CA ARG A 92 16.24 -8.52 -9.51
C ARG A 92 17.01 -7.30 -9.03
N PHE A 93 16.34 -6.37 -8.35
CA PHE A 93 17.00 -5.20 -7.77
C PHE A 93 17.96 -5.59 -6.65
N PHE A 94 17.58 -6.56 -5.81
CA PHE A 94 18.44 -7.09 -4.76
C PHE A 94 19.70 -7.74 -5.32
N THR A 95 19.56 -8.57 -6.35
CA THR A 95 20.71 -9.23 -7.00
C THR A 95 21.60 -8.25 -7.76
N TRP A 96 20.99 -7.30 -8.48
CA TRP A 96 21.71 -6.22 -9.16
C TRP A 96 22.52 -5.33 -8.21
N SER A 97 22.01 -5.10 -7.00
CA SER A 97 22.71 -4.31 -5.96
C SER A 97 23.81 -5.08 -5.22
N GLY A 98 24.15 -6.30 -5.68
CA GLY A 98 25.24 -7.12 -5.14
C GLY A 98 24.79 -8.24 -4.21
N GLY A 99 23.48 -8.48 -4.08
CA GLY A 99 22.95 -9.57 -3.27
C GLY A 99 22.93 -10.91 -3.98
N ALA A 100 22.98 -11.99 -3.19
CA ALA A 100 22.89 -13.35 -3.73
C ALA A 100 22.27 -14.31 -2.71
N CYS A 101 21.80 -15.46 -3.22
CA CYS A 101 21.56 -16.62 -2.39
C CYS A 101 22.89 -17.30 -2.05
N SER A 102 22.97 -17.96 -0.90
CA SER A 102 24.09 -18.84 -0.57
C SER A 102 24.13 -20.14 -1.41
N ILE A 103 23.09 -20.40 -2.18
CA ILE A 103 22.98 -21.52 -3.11
C ILE A 103 23.20 -20.96 -4.52
N ASP A 104 24.12 -21.56 -5.26
CA ASP A 104 24.46 -21.15 -6.63
C ASP A 104 23.25 -21.27 -7.56
N ASP A 105 23.19 -20.41 -8.58
CA ASP A 105 22.14 -20.36 -9.62
C ASP A 105 20.70 -20.10 -9.10
N VAL A 106 20.57 -19.64 -7.85
CA VAL A 106 19.27 -19.21 -7.28
C VAL A 106 19.18 -17.68 -7.24
N HIS A 107 18.28 -17.14 -8.05
CA HIS A 107 18.12 -15.69 -8.25
C HIS A 107 16.83 -15.09 -7.65
N ASP A 108 16.06 -15.85 -6.86
CA ASP A 108 14.88 -15.36 -6.16
C ASP A 108 14.90 -15.71 -4.67
N SER A 109 14.37 -14.80 -3.85
CA SER A 109 14.43 -14.94 -2.40
C SER A 109 13.54 -16.05 -1.85
N PHE A 110 12.48 -16.42 -2.56
CA PHE A 110 11.56 -17.48 -2.14
C PHE A 110 12.21 -18.87 -2.28
N THR A 111 12.69 -19.20 -3.47
CA THR A 111 13.40 -20.46 -3.76
C THR A 111 14.62 -20.60 -2.88
N CYS A 112 15.38 -19.51 -2.67
CA CYS A 112 16.53 -19.52 -1.76
C CYS A 112 16.14 -19.97 -0.35
N LYS A 113 15.10 -19.36 0.24
CA LYS A 113 14.67 -19.65 1.62
C LYS A 113 14.06 -21.04 1.76
N VAL A 114 13.25 -21.47 0.77
CA VAL A 114 12.64 -22.81 0.78
C VAL A 114 13.69 -23.91 0.70
N ASN A 115 14.77 -23.69 -0.05
CA ASN A 115 15.90 -24.63 -0.15
C ASN A 115 16.90 -24.51 1.01
N GLY A 116 16.59 -23.75 2.06
CA GLY A 116 17.46 -23.57 3.24
C GLY A 116 18.65 -22.62 3.01
N GLY A 117 18.68 -21.91 1.89
CA GLY A 117 19.69 -20.92 1.56
C GLY A 117 19.51 -19.62 2.34
N LYS A 118 20.61 -18.87 2.47
CA LYS A 118 20.66 -17.53 3.07
C LYS A 118 20.64 -16.48 1.95
N TRP A 119 19.64 -15.60 1.98
CA TRP A 119 19.50 -14.47 1.04
C TRP A 119 20.11 -13.21 1.66
N SER A 120 21.26 -12.73 1.15
CA SER A 120 22.01 -11.63 1.79
C SER A 120 22.92 -10.86 0.83
N GLY A 121 23.47 -9.72 1.29
CA GLY A 121 24.49 -8.93 0.57
C GLY A 121 23.94 -7.79 -0.30
N GLY A 122 22.67 -7.85 -0.71
CA GLY A 122 22.03 -6.85 -1.56
C GLY A 122 21.21 -5.81 -0.80
N HIS A 123 20.69 -4.85 -1.54
CA HIS A 123 19.73 -3.87 -1.02
C HIS A 123 18.31 -4.45 -1.09
N ASP A 124 17.73 -4.79 0.07
CA ASP A 124 16.35 -5.28 0.17
C ASP A 124 15.37 -4.13 0.40
N MET A 125 14.57 -3.79 -0.62
CA MET A 125 13.59 -2.72 -0.46
C MET A 125 12.56 -3.09 0.62
N SER A 126 12.21 -2.14 1.49
CA SER A 126 11.15 -2.37 2.47
C SER A 126 9.77 -2.48 1.81
N GLY A 127 9.37 -3.71 1.50
CA GLY A 127 8.08 -4.03 0.86
C GLY A 127 6.87 -3.64 1.71
N HIS A 128 6.97 -3.73 3.04
CA HIS A 128 5.91 -3.25 3.94
C HIS A 128 5.76 -1.73 3.88
N CYS A 129 6.85 -0.96 3.91
CA CYS A 129 6.79 0.48 3.75
C CYS A 129 6.15 0.87 2.41
N MET A 130 6.58 0.23 1.31
CA MET A 130 6.02 0.44 -0.02
C MET A 130 4.51 0.15 -0.05
N LEU A 131 4.10 -1.04 0.42
CA LEU A 131 2.71 -1.47 0.41
C LEU A 131 1.80 -0.58 1.26
N LEU A 132 2.22 -0.22 2.47
CA LEU A 132 1.43 0.60 3.38
C LEU A 132 1.25 2.02 2.83
N ILE A 133 2.32 2.63 2.30
CA ILE A 133 2.24 3.95 1.67
C ILE A 133 1.35 3.90 0.42
N HIS A 134 1.52 2.89 -0.43
CA HIS A 134 0.73 2.69 -1.63
C HIS A 134 -0.77 2.57 -1.31
N ALA A 135 -1.13 1.69 -0.37
CA ALA A 135 -2.51 1.51 0.09
C ALA A 135 -3.09 2.79 0.70
N SER A 136 -2.33 3.47 1.56
CA SER A 136 -2.79 4.67 2.23
C SER A 136 -3.01 5.86 1.27
N LEU A 137 -2.14 6.06 0.29
CA LEU A 137 -2.29 7.12 -0.71
C LEU A 137 -3.42 6.82 -1.69
N PHE A 138 -3.57 5.56 -2.10
CA PHE A 138 -4.69 5.12 -2.93
C PHE A 138 -6.03 5.40 -2.23
N LEU A 139 -6.18 4.98 -0.96
CA LEU A 139 -7.38 5.23 -0.18
C LEU A 139 -7.68 6.73 -0.02
N TRP A 140 -6.65 7.54 0.24
CA TRP A 140 -6.83 8.99 0.37
C TRP A 140 -7.40 9.61 -0.91
N GLU A 141 -6.82 9.32 -2.07
CA GLU A 141 -7.28 9.89 -3.34
C GLU A 141 -8.70 9.47 -3.70
N GLU A 142 -9.04 8.19 -3.50
CA GLU A 142 -10.35 7.68 -3.87
C GLU A 142 -11.45 8.14 -2.92
N LEU A 143 -11.17 8.29 -1.63
CA LEU A 143 -12.20 8.53 -0.60
C LEU A 143 -12.35 10.00 -0.20
N ARG A 144 -11.34 10.86 -0.40
CA ARG A 144 -11.37 12.25 0.12
C ARG A 144 -12.60 13.03 -0.31
N ILE A 145 -13.05 12.86 -1.56
CA ILE A 145 -14.24 13.59 -2.03
C ILE A 145 -15.51 13.13 -1.34
N GLY A 146 -15.63 11.85 -0.99
CA GLY A 146 -16.77 11.33 -0.23
C GLY A 146 -16.84 11.91 1.20
N TRP A 147 -15.69 12.22 1.81
CA TRP A 147 -15.62 12.80 3.15
C TRP A 147 -15.85 14.31 3.16
N PHE A 148 -15.27 15.05 2.21
CA PHE A 148 -15.32 16.51 2.20
C PHE A 148 -16.54 17.08 1.44
N ASN A 149 -17.23 16.29 0.62
CA ASN A 149 -18.49 16.71 0.01
C ASN A 149 -19.65 16.44 0.97
N THR A 150 -20.26 17.49 1.52
CA THR A 150 -21.36 17.37 2.51
C THR A 150 -22.53 16.51 2.01
N ARG A 151 -22.93 16.64 0.73
CA ARG A 151 -24.05 15.87 0.18
C ARG A 151 -23.74 14.37 0.12
N LEU A 152 -22.53 14.01 -0.32
CA LEU A 152 -22.09 12.60 -0.33
C LEU A 152 -21.92 12.07 1.09
N ASN A 153 -21.27 12.84 1.97
CA ASN A 153 -21.01 12.44 3.34
C ASN A 153 -22.31 12.16 4.12
N THR A 154 -23.33 13.02 4.00
CA THR A 154 -24.64 12.78 4.62
C THR A 154 -25.27 11.48 4.10
N ARG A 155 -25.27 11.27 2.78
CA ARG A 155 -25.81 10.03 2.17
C ARG A 155 -25.08 8.77 2.62
N ILE A 156 -23.74 8.81 2.70
CA ILE A 156 -22.93 7.69 3.17
C ILE A 156 -23.29 7.33 4.62
N LYS A 157 -23.55 8.34 5.46
CA LYS A 157 -23.90 8.16 6.87
C LYS A 157 -25.32 7.63 7.08
N GLU A 158 -26.25 7.95 6.19
CA GLU A 158 -27.64 7.46 6.24
C GLU A 158 -27.72 5.95 6.02
N GLN A 159 -26.93 5.41 5.08
CA GLN A 159 -26.93 3.98 4.78
C GLN A 159 -25.99 3.21 5.72
N LEU A 160 -26.54 2.28 6.53
CA LEU A 160 -25.78 1.51 7.51
C LEU A 160 -24.57 0.78 6.89
N SER A 161 -24.75 0.08 5.77
CA SER A 161 -23.68 -0.66 5.10
C SER A 161 -22.51 0.26 4.70
N SER A 162 -22.82 1.39 4.06
CA SER A 162 -21.83 2.39 3.63
C SER A 162 -21.12 3.03 4.81
N ARG A 163 -21.85 3.30 5.90
CA ARG A 163 -21.29 3.83 7.15
C ARG A 163 -20.32 2.84 7.81
N LEU A 164 -20.68 1.57 7.93
CA LEU A 164 -19.82 0.54 8.53
C LEU A 164 -18.55 0.31 7.71
N LEU A 165 -18.69 0.19 6.38
CA LEU A 165 -17.56 0.09 5.46
C LEU A 165 -16.65 1.32 5.54
N GLY A 166 -17.22 2.53 5.62
CA GLY A 166 -16.48 3.78 5.77
C GLY A 166 -15.69 3.85 7.09
N ILE A 167 -16.29 3.42 8.20
CA ILE A 167 -15.59 3.31 9.50
C ILE A 167 -14.45 2.29 9.39
N GLY A 168 -14.69 1.14 8.78
CA GLY A 168 -13.66 0.13 8.54
C GLY A 168 -12.49 0.66 7.71
N LEU A 169 -12.75 1.42 6.65
CA LEU A 169 -11.73 2.05 5.82
C LEU A 169 -10.90 3.08 6.59
N ILE A 170 -11.52 3.89 7.45
CA ILE A 170 -10.81 4.85 8.30
C ILE A 170 -9.92 4.11 9.32
N ALA A 171 -10.46 3.06 9.96
CA ALA A 171 -9.71 2.24 10.91
C ALA A 171 -8.51 1.55 10.23
N LEU A 172 -8.71 1.01 9.02
CA LEU A 172 -7.67 0.37 8.23
C LEU A 172 -6.59 1.39 7.79
N TRP A 173 -7.01 2.58 7.35
CA TRP A 173 -6.10 3.66 6.97
C TRP A 173 -5.23 4.12 8.15
N PHE A 174 -5.83 4.24 9.34
CA PHE A 174 -5.10 4.50 10.58
C PHE A 174 -4.12 3.36 10.92
N LEU A 175 -4.56 2.10 10.79
CA LEU A 175 -3.70 0.94 11.01
C LEU A 175 -2.49 0.94 10.06
N TRP A 176 -2.67 1.30 8.79
CA TRP A 176 -1.56 1.43 7.83
C TRP A 176 -0.57 2.50 8.23
N TRP A 177 -1.05 3.66 8.68
CA TRP A 177 -0.18 4.71 9.19
C TRP A 177 0.59 4.26 10.44
N TRP A 178 -0.09 3.61 11.39
CA TRP A 178 0.55 3.10 12.61
C TRP A 178 1.60 2.03 12.31
N MET A 179 1.27 1.06 11.46
CA MET A 179 2.21 -0.01 11.08
C MET A 179 3.37 0.51 10.24
N LEU A 180 3.18 1.58 9.46
CA LEU A 180 4.28 2.26 8.78
C LEU A 180 5.24 2.86 9.81
N LEU A 181 4.72 3.55 10.85
CA LEU A 181 5.55 4.07 11.93
C LEU A 181 6.33 2.94 12.62
N MET A 182 5.64 1.88 13.06
CA MET A 182 6.30 0.72 13.71
C MET A 182 7.36 0.08 12.80
N THR A 183 7.09 -0.02 11.48
CA THR A 183 8.07 -0.53 10.52
C THR A 183 9.32 0.34 10.45
N ASN A 184 9.16 1.66 10.49
CA ASN A 184 10.28 2.58 10.48
C ASN A 184 10.99 2.68 11.83
N VAL A 185 10.37 2.30 12.96
CA VAL A 185 11.03 2.25 14.27
C VAL A 185 11.83 0.96 14.46
N TYR A 186 11.26 -0.21 14.09
CA TYR A 186 11.82 -1.50 14.51
C TYR A 186 12.54 -2.28 13.41
N PHE A 187 12.26 -2.01 12.13
CA PHE A 187 12.77 -2.82 11.02
C PHE A 187 13.55 -1.98 10.01
N HIS A 188 14.35 -2.68 9.20
CA HIS A 188 15.08 -2.15 8.05
C HIS A 188 16.15 -1.09 8.34
N THR A 189 17.09 -0.97 7.42
CA THR A 189 18.06 0.14 7.42
C THR A 189 17.45 1.41 6.79
N ILE A 190 18.08 2.56 6.99
CA ILE A 190 17.62 3.84 6.40
C ILE A 190 17.52 3.73 4.88
N ARG A 191 18.50 3.09 4.23
CA ARG A 191 18.52 2.93 2.76
C ARG A 191 17.31 2.15 2.28
N GLU A 192 17.01 1.03 2.91
CA GLU A 192 15.88 0.16 2.58
C GLU A 192 14.54 0.90 2.76
N LYS A 193 14.41 1.68 3.84
CA LYS A 193 13.23 2.54 4.08
C LYS A 193 13.07 3.59 3.01
N VAL A 194 14.13 4.30 2.64
CA VAL A 194 14.09 5.33 1.58
C VAL A 194 13.57 4.72 0.28
N SER A 195 14.10 3.56 -0.14
CA SER A 195 13.58 2.88 -1.33
C SER A 195 12.10 2.49 -1.19
N GLY A 196 11.68 1.94 -0.05
CA GLY A 196 10.28 1.61 0.20
C GLY A 196 9.35 2.84 0.11
N VAL A 197 9.78 3.99 0.63
CA VAL A 197 9.03 5.25 0.51
C VAL A 197 8.94 5.71 -0.95
N LEU A 198 10.06 5.71 -1.68
CA LEU A 198 10.07 6.15 -3.09
C LEU A 198 9.11 5.32 -3.95
N PHE A 199 9.19 3.99 -3.88
CA PHE A 199 8.28 3.11 -4.62
C PHE A 199 6.85 3.16 -4.07
N GLY A 200 6.63 3.42 -2.78
CA GLY A 200 5.28 3.65 -2.25
C GLY A 200 4.61 4.89 -2.88
N TYR A 201 5.36 5.98 -3.07
CA TYR A 201 4.86 7.22 -3.67
C TYR A 201 4.80 7.19 -5.20
N PHE A 202 5.65 6.41 -5.86
CA PHE A 202 5.83 6.43 -7.31
C PHE A 202 4.50 6.28 -8.07
N TYR A 203 3.70 5.26 -7.74
CA TYR A 203 2.39 5.07 -8.35
C TYR A 203 1.45 6.27 -8.14
N TRP A 204 1.41 6.82 -6.92
CA TRP A 204 0.51 7.93 -6.62
C TRP A 204 0.89 9.18 -7.43
N ILE A 205 2.19 9.51 -7.51
CA ILE A 205 2.68 10.64 -8.29
C ILE A 205 2.34 10.46 -9.76
N VAL A 206 2.72 9.32 -10.36
CA VAL A 206 2.51 9.08 -11.80
C VAL A 206 1.03 9.00 -12.13
N SER A 207 0.27 8.16 -11.42
CA SER A 207 -1.12 7.90 -11.72
C SER A 207 -2.02 9.08 -11.36
N TYR A 208 -2.06 9.50 -10.10
CA TYR A 208 -2.98 10.57 -9.67
C TYR A 208 -2.46 11.99 -9.97
N GLY A 209 -1.14 12.17 -10.02
CA GLY A 209 -0.53 13.47 -10.33
C GLY A 209 -0.49 13.81 -11.82
N PHE A 210 -0.28 12.82 -12.69
CA PHE A 210 -0.06 13.07 -14.12
C PHE A 210 -1.02 12.33 -15.05
N VAL A 211 -1.17 11.01 -14.93
CA VAL A 211 -1.92 10.21 -15.92
C VAL A 211 -3.43 10.42 -15.82
N LEU A 212 -4.01 10.17 -14.64
CA LEU A 212 -5.46 10.18 -14.42
C LEU A 212 -6.11 11.55 -14.67
N PRO A 213 -5.50 12.70 -14.32
CA PRO A 213 -6.04 14.01 -14.67
C PRO A 213 -6.13 14.27 -16.19
N LEU A 214 -5.28 13.61 -16.99
CA LEU A 214 -5.20 13.78 -18.44
C LEU A 214 -6.04 12.76 -19.23
N THR A 215 -6.48 11.67 -18.59
CA THR A 215 -7.26 10.61 -19.23
C THR A 215 -8.76 10.77 -18.96
N PRO A 216 -9.64 10.71 -19.98
CA PRO A 216 -11.10 10.73 -19.76
C PRO A 216 -11.62 9.53 -18.98
N PHE A 217 -11.05 8.35 -19.22
CA PHE A 217 -11.35 7.11 -18.48
C PHE A 217 -10.04 6.48 -17.98
N PRO A 218 -9.98 6.03 -16.71
CA PRO A 218 -11.03 6.15 -15.68
C PRO A 218 -11.13 7.57 -15.08
N GLY A 219 -10.21 8.48 -15.42
CA GLY A 219 -10.17 9.83 -14.87
C GLY A 219 -9.96 9.87 -13.35
N VAL A 220 -10.00 11.06 -12.76
CA VAL A 220 -9.91 11.23 -11.31
C VAL A 220 -11.26 10.99 -10.62
N PRO A 221 -11.30 10.53 -9.35
CA PRO A 221 -12.55 10.28 -8.62
C PRO A 221 -13.52 11.46 -8.60
N ALA A 222 -12.98 12.68 -8.52
CA ALA A 222 -13.78 13.90 -8.46
C ALA A 222 -14.68 14.10 -9.68
N GLN A 223 -14.15 13.86 -10.88
CA GLN A 223 -14.89 13.97 -12.14
C GLN A 223 -16.01 12.93 -12.22
N ASN A 224 -15.75 11.71 -11.75
CA ASN A 224 -16.68 10.59 -11.80
C ASN A 224 -17.87 10.74 -10.83
N LEU A 225 -17.68 11.43 -9.71
CA LEU A 225 -18.72 11.63 -8.71
C LEU A 225 -19.56 12.89 -8.95
N GLN A 226 -18.97 13.94 -9.53
CA GLN A 226 -19.71 15.16 -9.89
C GLN A 226 -20.78 14.93 -10.96
N SER A 227 -20.56 14.03 -11.92
CA SER A 227 -21.55 13.67 -12.93
C SER A 227 -22.76 12.88 -12.39
N SER A 228 -22.70 12.45 -11.13
CA SER A 228 -23.71 11.60 -10.48
C SER A 228 -24.47 12.30 -9.33
N LEU A 229 -24.11 13.55 -9.02
CA LEU A 229 -24.71 14.41 -8.00
C LEU A 229 -25.78 15.32 -8.57
#